data_AF-A0A8B9TYM5-F1
#
_entry.id   AF-A0A8B9TYM5-F1
#
_cell.length_a   1.000
_cell.length_b   1.000
_cell.length_c   1.000
_cell.angle_alpha   90.00
_cell.angle_beta   90.00
_cell.angle_gamma   90.00
#
_symmetry.space_group_name_H-M   'P 1'
#
loop_
_entity.id
_entity.type
_entity.pdbx_description
1 polymer ?
#
loop_
_entity_poly.entity_id
_entity_poly.type
_entity_poly.pdbx_seq_one_letter_code
_entity_poly.pdbx_strand_id
1 'polypeptide(L)'
;MRLQVKRETCFLSWMLWITWNPSLLSVIGEQNWLRNAWLRHRKRSVLKCLQRQRKCTELNEDIGKLLAKAEQLGAEGNVDESQKILMEVEKVRAKKKEAEEEYRNSMPASSFQQQKLRVCEVCSAYLGLHDNDRRLADHFGGKLHLGFIQIREKLDQLRVILSVLILLAVLRIFNIYIKLI
;
A
#
# COMPACT_ATOMS: atom_id res chain seq x y z
N MET A 1 0.85 16.90 7.23
CA MET A 1 0.72 16.40 8.61
C MET A 1 -0.64 16.78 9.19
N ARG A 2 -1.74 16.08 8.84
CA ARG A 2 -3.04 16.15 9.55
C ARG A 2 -4.07 15.12 9.03
N LEU A 3 -4.00 13.85 9.46
CA LEU A 3 -5.08 12.87 9.28
C LEU A 3 -5.08 11.83 10.43
N GLN A 4 -5.54 12.23 11.63
CA GLN A 4 -5.72 11.27 12.74
C GLN A 4 -7.04 11.40 13.54
N VAL A 5 -7.91 12.40 13.34
CA VAL A 5 -8.99 12.67 14.34
C VAL A 5 -10.39 12.23 13.90
N LYS A 6 -10.58 11.07 13.27
CA LYS A 6 -11.95 10.61 12.87
C LYS A 6 -12.30 9.15 13.15
N ARG A 7 -11.42 8.34 13.75
CA ARG A 7 -11.73 6.92 14.03
C ARG A 7 -12.23 6.62 15.44
N GLU A 8 -12.03 7.51 16.40
CA GLU A 8 -12.23 7.15 17.81
C GLU A 8 -13.67 7.31 18.30
N THR A 9 -14.49 8.18 17.69
CA THR A 9 -15.88 8.42 18.13
C THR A 9 -16.89 7.38 17.63
N CYS A 10 -16.57 6.59 16.60
CA CYS A 10 -17.43 5.48 16.16
C CYS A 10 -17.26 4.21 16.99
N PHE A 11 -16.09 4.00 17.62
CA PHE A 11 -15.75 2.73 18.27
C PHE A 11 -16.55 2.51 19.57
N LEU A 12 -16.75 3.57 20.35
CA LEU A 12 -17.50 3.51 21.61
C LEU A 12 -19.01 3.35 21.40
N SER A 13 -19.58 4.03 20.39
CA SER A 13 -20.99 3.84 20.00
C SER A 13 -21.25 2.45 19.41
N TRP A 14 -20.24 1.84 18.78
CA TRP A 14 -20.33 0.50 18.20
C TRP A 14 -20.22 -0.61 19.27
N MET A 15 -19.37 -0.43 20.29
CA MET A 15 -19.27 -1.36 21.43
C MET A 15 -20.57 -1.45 22.25
N LEU A 16 -21.25 -0.32 22.48
CA LEU A 16 -22.52 -0.27 23.21
C LEU A 16 -23.70 -0.94 22.46
N TRP A 17 -23.62 -1.05 21.14
CA TRP A 17 -24.64 -1.73 20.31
C TRP A 17 -24.44 -3.25 20.26
N ILE A 18 -23.19 -3.74 20.31
CA ILE A 18 -22.85 -5.17 20.29
C ILE A 18 -23.28 -5.88 21.57
N THR A 19 -23.34 -5.18 22.70
CA THR A 19 -23.79 -5.74 23.99
C THR A 19 -25.30 -6.00 24.08
N TRP A 20 -26.10 -5.57 23.09
CA TRP A 20 -27.56 -5.60 23.15
C TRP A 20 -28.23 -6.59 22.18
N ASN A 21 -27.48 -7.34 21.36
CA ASN A 21 -28.08 -8.31 20.44
C ASN A 21 -27.17 -9.55 20.19
N PRO A 22 -27.29 -10.61 21.01
CA PRO A 22 -26.43 -11.80 20.97
C PRO A 22 -26.49 -12.58 19.64
N SER A 23 -27.57 -12.47 18.88
CA SER A 23 -27.75 -13.14 17.59
C SER A 23 -27.06 -12.41 16.42
N LEU A 24 -26.63 -11.17 16.59
CA LEU A 24 -25.83 -10.44 15.59
C LEU A 24 -24.33 -10.78 15.67
N LEU A 25 -23.85 -11.27 16.83
CA LEU A 25 -22.45 -11.65 17.05
C LEU A 25 -22.02 -12.83 16.17
N SER A 26 -22.92 -13.79 15.90
CA SER A 26 -22.65 -14.89 14.96
C SER A 26 -22.49 -14.37 13.53
N VAL A 27 -23.40 -13.50 13.06
CA VAL A 27 -23.41 -12.93 11.70
C VAL A 27 -22.20 -12.00 11.47
N ILE A 28 -21.83 -11.18 12.46
CA ILE A 28 -20.63 -10.32 12.39
C ILE A 28 -19.35 -11.19 12.42
N GLY A 29 -19.34 -12.27 13.21
CA GLY A 29 -18.24 -13.24 13.25
C GLY A 29 -18.02 -13.93 11.90
N GLU A 30 -19.10 -14.35 11.23
CA GLU A 30 -19.07 -15.00 9.92
C GLU A 30 -18.61 -14.06 8.80
N GLN A 31 -19.11 -12.81 8.80
CA GLN A 31 -18.67 -11.79 7.84
C GLN A 31 -17.19 -11.38 8.05
N ASN A 32 -16.75 -11.27 9.30
CA ASN A 32 -15.35 -11.01 9.62
C ASN A 32 -14.46 -12.21 9.25
N TRP A 33 -14.94 -13.44 9.40
CA TRP A 33 -14.20 -14.63 8.97
C TRP A 33 -14.01 -14.67 7.46
N LEU A 34 -15.05 -14.39 6.67
CA LEU A 34 -14.97 -14.34 5.20
C LEU A 34 -14.02 -13.22 4.72
N ARG A 35 -14.12 -12.02 5.32
CA ARG A 35 -13.21 -10.90 5.04
C ARG A 35 -11.76 -11.26 5.37
N ASN A 36 -11.53 -11.87 6.53
CA ASN A 36 -10.20 -12.30 6.97
C ASN A 36 -9.68 -13.49 6.14
N ALA A 37 -10.54 -14.40 5.71
CA ALA A 37 -10.18 -15.50 4.81
C ALA A 37 -9.72 -14.98 3.44
N TRP A 38 -10.43 -14.01 2.87
CA TRP A 38 -10.04 -13.36 1.62
C TRP A 38 -8.71 -12.58 1.77
N LEU A 39 -8.54 -11.84 2.86
CA LEU A 39 -7.27 -11.17 3.19
C LEU A 39 -6.11 -12.17 3.39
N ARG A 40 -6.35 -13.33 4.00
CA ARG A 40 -5.37 -14.41 4.15
C ARG A 40 -4.96 -14.98 2.79
N HIS A 41 -5.91 -15.23 1.89
CA HIS A 41 -5.61 -15.73 0.55
C HIS A 41 -4.78 -14.72 -0.26
N ARG A 42 -5.16 -13.43 -0.23
CA ARG A 42 -4.44 -12.36 -0.93
C ARG A 42 -3.04 -12.11 -0.35
N LYS A 43 -2.88 -12.15 0.98
CA LYS A 43 -1.57 -12.05 1.64
C LYS A 43 -0.65 -13.24 1.31
N ARG A 44 -1.19 -14.45 1.17
CA ARG A 44 -0.40 -15.66 0.87
C ARG A 44 0.33 -15.56 -0.48
N SER A 45 -0.35 -15.07 -1.51
CA SER A 45 0.27 -14.90 -2.84
C SER A 45 1.38 -13.86 -2.83
N VAL A 46 1.17 -12.71 -2.15
CA VAL A 46 2.19 -11.66 -2.03
C VAL A 46 3.39 -12.12 -1.19
N LEU A 47 3.15 -12.83 -0.09
CA LEU A 47 4.20 -13.36 0.78
C LEU A 47 5.10 -14.36 0.03
N LYS A 48 4.50 -15.21 -0.83
CA LYS A 48 5.24 -16.17 -1.64
C LYS A 48 6.15 -15.49 -2.67
N CYS A 49 5.69 -14.43 -3.32
CA CYS A 49 6.53 -13.63 -4.23
C CYS A 49 7.67 -12.93 -3.47
N LEU A 50 7.38 -12.38 -2.29
CA LEU A 50 8.41 -11.73 -1.45
C LEU A 50 9.49 -12.74 -1.00
N GLN A 51 9.11 -13.95 -0.62
CA GLN A 51 10.06 -15.02 -0.26
C GLN A 51 10.96 -15.40 -1.44
N ARG A 52 10.40 -15.54 -2.65
CA ARG A 52 11.17 -15.81 -3.87
C ARG A 52 12.13 -14.68 -4.22
N GLN A 53 11.68 -13.42 -4.08
CA GLN A 53 12.54 -12.25 -4.25
C GLN A 53 13.70 -12.25 -3.25
N ARG A 54 13.44 -12.55 -1.96
CA ARG A 54 14.48 -12.64 -0.93
C ARG A 54 15.53 -13.69 -1.25
N LYS A 55 15.12 -14.88 -1.74
CA LYS A 55 16.07 -15.90 -2.18
C LYS A 55 16.97 -15.39 -3.31
N CYS A 56 16.44 -14.65 -4.27
CA CYS A 56 17.23 -14.05 -5.34
C CYS A 56 18.23 -13.02 -4.81
N THR A 57 17.83 -12.20 -3.82
CA THR A 57 18.72 -11.22 -3.20
C THR A 57 19.82 -11.87 -2.37
N GLU A 58 19.50 -12.90 -1.59
CA GLU A 58 20.48 -13.66 -0.79
C GLU A 58 21.54 -14.33 -1.67
N LEU A 59 21.12 -15.00 -2.75
CA LEU A 59 22.06 -15.61 -3.72
C LEU A 59 22.96 -14.56 -4.38
N ASN A 60 22.47 -13.34 -4.59
CA ASN A 60 23.26 -12.23 -5.14
C ASN A 60 24.33 -11.75 -4.16
N GLU A 61 23.98 -11.63 -2.87
CA GLU A 61 24.92 -11.27 -1.81
C GLU A 61 26.01 -12.34 -1.65
N ASP A 62 25.64 -13.62 -1.73
CA ASP A 62 26.59 -14.72 -1.65
C ASP A 62 27.53 -14.78 -2.86
N ILE A 63 27.04 -14.50 -4.07
CA ILE A 63 27.88 -14.30 -5.26
C ILE A 63 28.88 -13.17 -5.02
N GLY A 64 28.45 -12.05 -4.45
CA GLY A 64 29.33 -10.91 -4.13
C GLY A 64 30.43 -11.30 -3.14
N LYS A 65 30.10 -12.04 -2.07
CA LYS A 65 31.09 -12.53 -1.09
C LYS A 65 32.09 -13.50 -1.69
N LEU A 66 31.64 -14.43 -2.54
CA LEU A 66 32.52 -15.41 -3.19
C LEU A 66 33.44 -14.75 -4.23
N LEU A 67 32.95 -13.75 -4.97
CA LEU A 67 33.77 -12.97 -5.90
C LEU A 67 34.86 -12.19 -5.16
N ALA A 68 34.52 -11.52 -4.07
CA ALA A 68 35.49 -10.80 -3.25
C ALA A 68 36.61 -11.73 -2.71
N LYS A 69 36.25 -12.96 -2.30
CA LYS A 69 37.23 -13.98 -1.89
C LYS A 69 38.11 -14.45 -3.05
N ALA A 70 37.52 -14.64 -4.23
CA ALA A 70 38.27 -15.05 -5.42
C ALA A 70 39.27 -13.97 -5.87
N GLU A 71 38.89 -12.69 -5.78
CA GLU A 71 39.75 -11.54 -6.05
C GLU A 71 40.92 -11.46 -5.06
N GLN A 72 40.66 -11.68 -3.77
CA GLN A 72 41.71 -11.68 -2.74
C GLN A 72 42.75 -12.80 -2.98
N LEU A 73 42.30 -14.04 -3.19
CA LEU A 73 43.21 -15.16 -3.48
C LEU A 73 43.97 -14.98 -4.79
N GLY A 74 43.36 -14.30 -5.76
CA GLY A 74 44.03 -13.89 -7.00
C GLY A 74 45.15 -12.88 -6.75
N ALA A 75 44.94 -11.91 -5.85
CA ALA A 75 45.95 -10.93 -5.47
C ALA A 75 47.11 -11.56 -4.66
N GLU A 76 46.83 -12.59 -3.86
CA GLU A 76 47.83 -13.36 -3.11
C GLU A 76 48.62 -14.34 -4.01
N GLY A 77 48.26 -14.45 -5.30
CA GLY A 77 48.95 -15.29 -6.28
C GLY A 77 48.52 -16.77 -6.26
N ASN A 78 47.49 -17.11 -5.50
CA ASN A 78 46.97 -18.48 -5.40
C ASN A 78 45.92 -18.76 -6.51
N VAL A 79 46.42 -18.93 -7.74
CA VAL A 79 45.60 -19.03 -8.95
C VAL A 79 44.70 -20.28 -8.95
N ASP A 80 45.21 -21.42 -8.49
CA ASP A 80 44.46 -22.69 -8.48
C ASP A 80 43.25 -22.65 -7.53
N GLU A 81 43.39 -22.02 -6.36
CA GLU A 81 42.28 -21.88 -5.42
C GLU A 81 41.27 -20.81 -5.87
N SER A 82 41.75 -19.70 -6.44
CA SER A 82 40.89 -18.67 -7.02
C SER A 82 40.01 -19.25 -8.14
N GLN A 83 40.58 -20.09 -9.02
CA GLN A 83 39.82 -20.78 -10.07
C GLN A 83 38.73 -21.71 -9.52
N LYS A 84 39.01 -22.46 -8.44
CA LYS A 84 38.00 -23.31 -7.79
C LYS A 84 36.84 -22.49 -7.21
N ILE A 85 37.12 -21.34 -6.60
CA ILE A 85 36.06 -20.45 -6.09
C ILE A 85 35.24 -19.85 -7.24
N LEU A 86 35.87 -19.46 -8.35
CA LEU A 86 35.16 -18.96 -9.53
C LEU A 86 34.24 -20.03 -10.14
N MET A 87 34.66 -21.30 -10.18
CA MET A 87 33.78 -22.40 -10.58
C MET A 87 32.55 -22.53 -9.67
N GLU A 88 32.71 -22.29 -8.36
CA GLU A 88 31.59 -22.29 -7.42
C GLU A 88 30.66 -21.07 -7.63
N VAL A 89 31.22 -19.90 -7.92
CA VAL A 89 30.44 -18.71 -8.30
C VAL A 89 29.55 -18.99 -9.51
N GLU A 90 30.07 -19.67 -10.54
CA GLU A 90 29.28 -20.05 -11.72
C GLU A 90 28.12 -21.01 -11.37
N LYS A 91 28.32 -21.96 -10.44
CA LYS A 91 27.22 -22.81 -9.94
C LYS A 91 26.15 -21.99 -9.20
N VAL A 92 26.56 -21.03 -8.36
CA VAL A 92 25.62 -20.16 -7.64
C VAL A 92 24.90 -19.21 -8.60
N ARG A 93 25.57 -18.71 -9.64
CA ARG A 93 24.95 -17.93 -10.73
C ARG A 93 23.89 -18.72 -11.49
N ALA A 94 24.13 -20.00 -11.76
CA ALA A 94 23.14 -20.88 -12.38
C ALA A 94 21.89 -21.04 -11.49
N LYS A 95 22.08 -21.29 -10.19
CA LYS A 95 20.97 -21.36 -9.21
C LYS A 95 20.22 -20.03 -9.08
N LYS A 96 20.93 -18.89 -9.12
CA LYS A 96 20.30 -17.57 -9.12
C LYS A 96 19.41 -17.39 -10.36
N LYS A 97 19.89 -17.77 -11.54
CA LYS A 97 19.12 -17.66 -12.79
C LYS A 97 17.82 -18.47 -12.72
N GLU A 98 17.87 -19.68 -12.18
CA GLU A 98 16.70 -20.54 -11.95
C GLU A 98 15.73 -19.90 -10.94
N ALA A 99 16.23 -19.40 -9.79
CA ALA A 99 15.40 -18.73 -8.78
C ALA A 99 14.75 -17.44 -9.31
N GLU A 100 15.46 -16.69 -10.15
CA GLU A 100 14.97 -15.47 -10.80
C GLU A 100 13.90 -15.79 -11.84
N GLU A 101 14.06 -16.88 -12.58
CA GLU A 101 13.04 -17.39 -13.52
C GLU A 101 11.79 -17.88 -12.79
N GLU A 102 11.93 -18.60 -11.67
CA GLU A 102 10.79 -18.98 -10.81
C GLU A 102 10.08 -17.74 -10.25
N TYR A 103 10.84 -16.72 -9.84
CA TYR A 103 10.28 -15.45 -9.37
C TYR A 103 9.50 -14.74 -10.48
N ARG A 104 10.09 -14.60 -11.69
CA ARG A 104 9.42 -14.00 -12.85
C ARG A 104 8.15 -14.74 -13.26
N ASN A 105 8.19 -16.06 -13.31
CA ASN A 105 7.02 -16.89 -13.66
C ASN A 105 5.94 -16.87 -12.58
N SER A 106 6.31 -16.61 -11.34
CA SER A 106 5.35 -16.43 -10.24
C SER A 106 4.66 -15.09 -10.22
N MET A 107 5.23 -14.09 -10.88
CA MET A 107 4.57 -12.83 -11.12
C MET A 107 3.68 -12.99 -12.37
N PRO A 108 2.39 -12.66 -12.28
CA PRO A 108 1.52 -12.73 -13.46
C PRO A 108 2.08 -11.81 -14.54
N ALA A 109 2.20 -12.30 -15.78
CA ALA A 109 2.70 -11.54 -16.94
C ALA A 109 1.89 -10.25 -17.19
N SER A 110 0.64 -10.22 -16.72
CA SER A 110 -0.20 -9.01 -16.73
C SER A 110 0.36 -7.86 -15.89
N SER A 111 1.32 -8.08 -14.99
CA SER A 111 1.97 -7.00 -14.23
C SER A 111 2.98 -6.18 -15.04
N PHE A 112 3.52 -6.74 -16.14
CA PHE A 112 4.47 -6.03 -17.01
C PHE A 112 3.77 -5.26 -18.14
N GLN A 113 2.59 -5.72 -18.56
CA GLN A 113 1.72 -5.06 -19.55
C GLN A 113 0.55 -4.30 -18.93
N GLN A 114 0.38 -4.34 -17.60
CA GLN A 114 -0.43 -3.37 -16.91
C GLN A 114 0.20 -2.02 -17.20
N GLN A 115 -0.43 -1.25 -18.11
CA GLN A 115 -0.20 0.17 -18.19
C GLN A 115 -0.25 0.66 -16.75
N LYS A 116 0.88 1.14 -16.25
CA LYS A 116 1.02 1.52 -14.85
C LYS A 116 0.14 2.75 -14.68
N LEU A 117 -1.12 2.52 -14.32
CA LEU A 117 -2.12 3.54 -14.17
C LEU A 117 -2.05 4.06 -12.74
N ARG A 118 -2.01 5.37 -12.58
CA ARG A 118 -2.20 6.09 -11.32
C ARG A 118 -3.63 6.63 -11.28
N VAL A 119 -4.25 6.66 -10.11
CA VAL A 119 -5.57 7.27 -9.95
C VAL A 119 -5.39 8.74 -9.60
N CYS A 120 -6.17 9.63 -10.21
CA CYS A 120 -6.20 11.05 -9.88
C CYS A 120 -6.82 11.29 -8.49
N GLU A 121 -6.18 12.11 -7.66
CA GLU A 121 -6.65 12.39 -6.29
C GLU A 121 -7.93 13.24 -6.25
N VAL A 122 -8.24 13.95 -7.34
CA VAL A 122 -9.37 14.89 -7.43
C VAL A 122 -10.60 14.19 -8.01
N CYS A 123 -10.49 13.71 -9.25
CA CYS A 123 -11.62 13.17 -10.03
C CYS A 123 -11.65 11.64 -10.12
N SER A 124 -10.75 10.93 -9.45
CA SER A 124 -10.70 9.46 -9.37
C SER A 124 -10.61 8.73 -10.73
N ALA A 125 -10.28 9.43 -11.81
CA ALA A 125 -10.01 8.82 -13.11
C ALA A 125 -8.60 8.20 -13.14
N TYR A 126 -8.41 7.19 -13.98
CA TYR A 126 -7.11 6.55 -14.20
C TYR A 126 -6.28 7.34 -15.21
N LEU A 127 -5.01 7.61 -14.89
CA LEU A 127 -4.02 8.24 -15.76
C LEU A 127 -2.84 7.28 -15.96
N GLY A 128 -2.29 7.21 -17.16
CA GLY A 128 -1.04 6.51 -17.42
C GLY A 128 0.14 7.25 -16.80
N LEU A 129 1.08 6.52 -16.19
CA LEU A 129 2.32 7.10 -15.68
C LEU A 129 3.24 7.64 -16.78
N HIS A 130 3.08 7.16 -18.01
CA HIS A 130 3.86 7.58 -19.18
C HIS A 130 3.02 8.37 -20.19
N ASP A 131 1.88 8.91 -19.75
CA ASP A 131 1.09 9.78 -20.63
C ASP A 131 1.85 11.07 -20.94
N ASN A 132 1.71 11.54 -22.19
CA ASN A 132 2.29 12.80 -22.65
C ASN A 132 1.67 14.00 -21.89
N ASP A 133 2.48 15.00 -21.56
CA ASP A 133 2.09 16.23 -20.85
C ASP A 133 0.88 16.92 -21.49
N ARG A 134 0.70 16.82 -22.81
CA ARG A 134 -0.49 17.32 -23.50
C ARG A 134 -1.78 16.68 -22.96
N ARG A 135 -1.81 15.36 -22.77
CA ARG A 135 -2.99 14.64 -22.25
C ARG A 135 -3.23 14.94 -20.77
N LEU A 136 -2.15 15.16 -20.01
CA LEU A 136 -2.23 15.60 -18.62
C LEU A 136 -2.84 16.99 -18.52
N ALA A 137 -2.44 17.93 -19.39
CA ALA A 137 -3.03 19.26 -19.45
C ALA A 137 -4.53 19.20 -19.76
N ASP A 138 -4.94 18.39 -20.74
CA ASP A 138 -6.36 18.20 -21.07
C ASP A 138 -7.15 17.55 -19.90
N HIS A 139 -6.50 16.68 -19.12
CA HIS A 139 -7.10 16.09 -17.92
C HIS A 139 -7.33 17.14 -16.82
N PHE A 140 -6.31 17.94 -16.48
CA PHE A 140 -6.39 18.95 -15.42
C PHE A 140 -7.27 20.14 -15.81
N GLY A 141 -7.26 20.54 -17.08
CA GLY A 141 -8.14 21.57 -17.65
C GLY A 141 -9.54 21.06 -18.01
N GLY A 142 -9.81 19.77 -17.83
CA GLY A 142 -11.08 19.15 -18.17
C GLY A 142 -12.21 19.54 -17.22
N LYS A 143 -13.44 19.62 -17.75
CA LYS A 143 -14.65 19.97 -16.97
C LYS A 143 -14.90 19.03 -15.78
N LEU A 144 -14.58 17.74 -15.94
CA LEU A 144 -14.72 16.77 -14.85
C LEU A 144 -13.77 17.07 -13.69
N HIS A 145 -12.49 17.31 -13.99
CA HIS A 145 -11.48 17.60 -12.97
C HIS A 145 -11.81 18.90 -12.24
N LEU A 146 -12.08 19.98 -12.99
CA LEU A 146 -12.46 21.27 -12.43
C LEU A 146 -13.77 21.23 -11.65
N GLY A 147 -14.77 20.46 -12.11
CA GLY A 147 -16.03 20.26 -11.39
C GLY A 147 -15.83 19.60 -10.03
N PHE A 148 -14.97 18.57 -9.94
CA PHE A 148 -14.66 17.93 -8.66
C PHE A 148 -13.91 18.85 -7.68
N ILE A 149 -13.06 19.76 -8.18
CA ILE A 149 -12.42 20.79 -7.34
C ILE A 149 -13.51 21.67 -6.71
N GLN A 150 -14.43 22.21 -7.53
CA GLN A 150 -15.50 23.08 -7.05
C GLN A 150 -16.39 22.37 -6.02
N ILE A 151 -16.76 21.11 -6.26
CA ILE A 151 -17.57 20.34 -5.31
C ILE A 151 -16.84 20.19 -3.96
N ARG A 152 -15.54 19.89 -3.97
CA ARG A 152 -14.77 19.75 -2.73
C ARG A 152 -14.66 21.07 -1.97
N GLU A 153 -14.39 22.17 -2.66
CA GLU A 153 -14.37 23.50 -2.05
C GLU A 153 -15.70 23.85 -1.39
N LYS A 154 -16.83 23.58 -2.07
CA LYS A 154 -18.16 23.81 -1.51
C LYS A 154 -18.44 22.91 -0.31
N LEU A 155 -18.03 21.65 -0.35
CA LEU A 155 -18.16 20.75 0.80
C LEU A 155 -17.36 21.25 2.02
N ASP A 156 -16.16 21.78 1.82
CA ASP A 156 -15.36 22.32 2.91
C ASP A 156 -15.93 23.63 3.46
N GLN A 157 -16.47 24.50 2.61
CA GLN A 157 -17.24 25.68 3.05
C GLN A 157 -18.42 25.28 3.94
N LEU A 158 -19.22 24.30 3.51
CA LEU A 158 -20.36 23.80 4.28
C LEU A 158 -19.94 23.17 5.62
N ARG A 159 -18.82 22.44 5.65
CA ARG A 159 -18.30 21.86 6.91
C ARG A 159 -17.91 22.93 7.93
N VAL A 160 -17.27 24.02 7.49
CA VAL A 160 -16.90 25.13 8.37
C VAL A 160 -18.15 25.85 8.89
N ILE A 161 -19.14 26.07 8.02
CA ILE A 161 -20.41 26.68 8.44
C ILE A 161 -21.11 25.79 9.48
N LEU A 162 -21.20 24.48 9.22
CA LEU A 162 -21.79 23.53 10.16
C LEU A 162 -21.05 23.49 11.49
N SER A 163 -19.71 23.51 11.50
CA SER A 163 -18.96 23.50 12.76
C SER A 163 -19.20 24.77 13.59
N VAL A 164 -19.27 25.95 12.96
CA VAL A 164 -19.60 27.21 13.64
C VAL A 164 -21.05 27.20 14.15
N LEU A 165 -22.01 26.73 13.35
CA LEU A 165 -23.41 26.65 13.77
C LEU A 165 -23.59 25.72 14.96
N ILE A 166 -22.91 24.56 14.98
CA ILE A 166 -22.93 23.65 16.12
C ILE A 166 -22.35 24.33 17.37
N LEU A 167 -21.22 25.03 17.26
CA LEU A 167 -20.62 25.76 18.39
C LEU A 167 -21.56 26.85 18.92
N LEU A 168 -22.17 27.65 18.05
CA LEU A 168 -23.13 28.68 18.45
C LEU A 168 -24.39 28.08 19.11
N ALA A 169 -24.88 26.94 18.61
CA ALA A 169 -26.00 26.23 19.21
C ALA A 169 -25.64 25.72 20.62
N VAL A 170 -24.46 25.12 20.80
CA VAL A 170 -23.98 24.65 22.10
C VAL A 170 -23.83 25.81 23.09
N LEU A 171 -23.23 26.94 22.67
CA LEU A 171 -23.10 28.13 23.52
C LEU A 171 -24.46 28.73 23.90
N ARG A 172 -25.44 28.74 22.98
CA ARG A 172 -26.80 29.18 23.29
C ARG A 172 -27.47 28.28 24.32
N ILE A 173 -27.38 26.96 24.17
CA ILE A 173 -27.94 26.00 25.13
C ILE A 173 -27.30 26.18 26.51
N PHE A 174 -25.97 26.35 26.55
CA PHE A 174 -25.23 26.59 27.78
C PHE A 174 -25.66 27.90 28.48
N ASN A 175 -25.84 28.99 27.73
CA ASN A 175 -26.29 30.28 28.27
C ASN A 175 -27.73 30.21 28.82
N ILE A 176 -28.63 29.50 28.14
CA ILE A 176 -30.00 29.26 28.63
C ILE A 176 -29.97 28.48 29.96
N TYR A 177 -29.13 27.45 30.05
CA TYR A 177 -29.00 26.64 31.27
C TYR A 177 -28.50 27.48 32.46
N ILE A 178 -27.51 28.36 32.26
CA ILE A 178 -27.02 29.28 33.31
C ILE A 178 -28.12 30.25 33.78
N LYS A 179 -28.96 30.78 32.88
CA LYS A 179 -30.05 31.69 33.27
C LYS A 179 -31.21 31.02 34.01
N LEU A 180 -31.28 29.69 33.96
CA LEU A 180 -32.35 28.91 34.61
C LEU A 180 -31.97 28.47 36.04
N ILE A 181 -30.70 28.61 36.42
CA ILE A 181 -30.16 28.41 37.77
C ILE A 181 -30.17 29.74 38.51
#